data_AF-A0A935PZU1-F1
#
_entry.id   AF-A0A935PZU1-F1
#
_cell.length_a   1.000
_cell.length_b   1.000
_cell.length_c   1.000
_cell.angle_alpha   90.00
_cell.angle_beta   90.00
_cell.angle_gamma   90.00
#
_symmetry.space_group_name_H-M   'P 1'
#
loop_
_entity.id
_entity.type
_entity.pdbx_description
1 polymer ?
#
loop_
_entity_poly.entity_id
_entity_poly.type
_entity_poly.pdbx_seq_one_letter_code
_entity_poly.pdbx_strand_id
1 'polypeptide(L)'
;MNARMLPYSMQLVALSAFFGRCASPTNEQKALLKRWFWSSSFAGWFGSGNPARVRRLVDEFRDKLSKKSSPTALEFMEINQPALPIPLRFDLRSARVRALVCLLLSRGPQRPNGEPIPLEEAARILFERGPESMTTLCATVIDRDLRRSPANRIFDVQPEVSGQAKNWILGLEPMLRNPVLISHGIDPDSYALLESGENDKFLQQRVAYLSSIEREFMQQVNVTPPLSEQPAPAPIDTDDIDSFGEDVSSVG
;
A
#
# COMPACT_ATOMS: atom_id res chain seq x y z
N MET A 1 -10.17 0.90 -14.95
CA MET A 1 -9.26 1.02 -13.80
C MET A 1 -10.07 0.61 -12.56
N ASN A 2 -9.79 -0.56 -11.98
CA ASN A 2 -10.65 -1.17 -10.96
C ASN A 2 -10.27 -0.64 -9.56
N ALA A 3 -11.28 -0.23 -8.78
CA ALA A 3 -11.13 0.44 -7.47
C ALA A 3 -10.45 -0.43 -6.39
N ARG A 4 -10.36 -1.75 -6.58
CA ARG A 4 -9.79 -2.70 -5.60
C ARG A 4 -8.29 -2.55 -5.32
N MET A 5 -7.55 -1.89 -6.21
CA MET A 5 -6.11 -1.68 -6.07
C MET A 5 -5.72 -0.37 -5.41
N LEU A 6 -6.66 0.59 -5.34
CA LEU A 6 -6.39 1.87 -4.70
C LEU A 6 -6.55 1.72 -3.19
N PRO A 7 -5.78 2.47 -2.39
CA PRO A 7 -6.03 2.58 -0.96
C PRO A 7 -7.50 2.89 -0.65
N TYR A 8 -8.10 3.82 -1.41
CA TYR A 8 -9.53 4.13 -1.33
C TYR A 8 -10.18 4.23 -2.71
N SER A 9 -11.36 3.63 -2.88
CA SER A 9 -12.20 3.80 -4.07
C SER A 9 -12.56 5.28 -4.32
N MET A 10 -12.81 6.03 -3.24
CA MET A 10 -13.10 7.47 -3.29
C MET A 10 -11.97 8.32 -3.87
N GLN A 11 -10.71 7.85 -3.84
CA GLN A 11 -9.63 8.56 -4.51
C GLN A 11 -9.83 8.59 -6.02
N LEU A 12 -10.34 7.50 -6.60
CA LEU A 12 -10.66 7.45 -8.03
C LEU A 12 -11.76 8.45 -8.38
N VAL A 13 -12.81 8.53 -7.55
CA VAL A 13 -13.92 9.47 -7.77
C VAL A 13 -13.43 10.92 -7.80
N ALA A 14 -12.59 11.32 -6.83
CA ALA A 14 -12.03 12.66 -6.80
C ALA A 14 -11.09 12.93 -7.99
N LEU A 15 -10.23 11.96 -8.36
CA LEU A 15 -9.36 12.09 -9.53
C LEU A 15 -10.18 12.19 -10.83
N SER A 16 -11.22 11.37 -11.00
CA SER A 16 -12.13 11.44 -12.15
C SER A 16 -12.85 12.80 -12.22
N ALA A 17 -13.26 13.37 -11.08
CA ALA A 17 -13.86 14.69 -11.03
C ALA A 17 -12.90 15.80 -11.47
N PHE A 18 -11.62 15.70 -11.11
CA PHE A 18 -10.57 16.60 -11.56
C PHE A 18 -10.27 16.44 -13.07
N PHE A 19 -9.94 15.22 -13.50
CA PHE A 19 -9.53 14.95 -14.89
C PHE A 19 -10.66 15.10 -15.90
N GLY A 20 -11.93 14.96 -15.47
CA GLY A 20 -13.09 15.30 -16.28
C GLY A 20 -13.19 16.79 -16.63
N ARG A 21 -12.43 17.66 -15.95
CA ARG A 21 -12.36 19.12 -16.22
C ARG A 21 -10.98 19.58 -16.68
N CYS A 22 -9.93 18.82 -16.41
CA CYS A 22 -8.55 19.16 -16.74
C CYS A 22 -7.85 17.99 -17.43
N ALA A 23 -7.78 18.03 -18.76
CA ALA A 23 -7.10 16.99 -19.56
C ALA A 23 -5.57 17.06 -19.45
N SER A 24 -5.02 18.27 -19.24
CA SER A 24 -3.58 18.53 -19.23
C SER A 24 -3.19 19.28 -17.95
N PRO A 25 -3.03 18.59 -16.80
CA PRO A 25 -2.70 19.26 -15.55
C PRO A 25 -1.28 19.84 -15.54
N THR A 26 -1.12 20.96 -14.84
CA THR A 26 0.18 21.58 -14.56
C THR A 26 1.03 20.70 -13.65
N ASN A 27 2.33 21.00 -13.56
CA ASN A 27 3.24 20.27 -12.67
C ASN A 27 2.85 20.46 -11.20
N GLU A 28 2.38 21.64 -10.83
CA GLU A 28 1.92 21.99 -9.48
C GLU A 28 0.64 21.21 -9.13
N GLN A 29 -0.31 21.12 -10.06
CA GLN A 29 -1.51 20.28 -9.88
C GLN A 29 -1.12 18.81 -9.70
N LYS A 30 -0.24 18.27 -10.56
CA LYS A 30 0.24 16.89 -10.44
C LYS A 30 0.94 16.64 -9.10
N ALA A 31 1.79 17.57 -8.65
CA ALA A 31 2.48 17.48 -7.38
C ALA A 31 1.50 17.46 -6.20
N LEU A 32 0.50 18.36 -6.20
CA LEU A 32 -0.52 18.39 -5.15
C LEU A 32 -1.40 17.13 -5.17
N LEU A 33 -1.81 16.64 -6.35
CA LEU A 33 -2.60 15.41 -6.48
C LEU A 33 -1.82 14.19 -5.97
N LYS A 34 -0.53 14.07 -6.32
CA LYS A 34 0.34 13.00 -5.82
C LYS A 34 0.47 13.06 -4.30
N ARG A 35 0.74 14.24 -3.75
CA ARG A 35 0.83 14.47 -2.29
C ARG A 35 -0.48 14.13 -1.59
N TRP A 36 -1.61 14.60 -2.12
CA TRP A 36 -2.95 14.33 -1.59
C TRP A 36 -3.28 12.84 -1.59
N PHE A 37 -2.98 12.14 -2.69
CA PHE A 37 -3.23 10.71 -2.83
C PHE A 37 -2.54 9.93 -1.72
N TRP A 38 -1.24 10.18 -1.51
CA TRP A 38 -0.50 9.48 -0.47
C TRP A 38 -0.85 9.95 0.94
N SER A 39 -1.08 11.25 1.15
CA SER A 39 -1.48 11.78 2.46
C SER A 39 -2.81 11.17 2.93
N SER A 40 -3.81 11.10 2.05
CA SER A 40 -5.12 10.51 2.37
C SER A 40 -5.03 9.00 2.63
N SER A 41 -4.15 8.31 1.91
CA SER A 41 -3.89 6.87 2.07
C SER A 41 -3.19 6.53 3.39
N PHE A 42 -2.09 7.22 3.69
CA PHE A 42 -1.28 6.94 4.88
C PHE A 42 -1.93 7.46 6.17
N ALA A 43 -2.70 8.54 6.12
CA ALA A 43 -3.40 9.08 7.29
C ALA A 43 -4.74 8.39 7.58
N GLY A 44 -5.21 7.48 6.72
CA GLY A 44 -6.52 6.82 6.88
C GLY A 44 -7.69 7.81 6.81
N TRP A 45 -7.57 8.85 5.98
CA TRP A 45 -8.46 10.02 6.02
C TRP A 45 -9.93 9.67 5.73
N PHE A 46 -10.17 8.74 4.79
CA PHE A 46 -11.53 8.35 4.41
C PHE A 46 -12.18 7.37 5.40
N GLY A 47 -11.41 6.58 6.15
CA GLY A 47 -11.95 5.59 7.10
C GLY A 47 -12.72 6.20 8.30
N SER A 48 -12.62 7.51 8.50
CA SER A 48 -13.41 8.28 9.48
C SER A 48 -14.09 9.51 8.86
N GLY A 49 -14.11 9.59 7.53
CA GLY A 49 -14.52 10.78 6.79
C GLY A 49 -16.03 11.02 6.83
N ASN A 50 -16.44 12.22 7.22
CA ASN A 50 -17.83 12.66 7.08
C ASN A 50 -18.21 12.68 5.57
N PRO A 51 -19.28 11.97 5.13
CA PRO A 51 -19.69 11.93 3.72
C PRO A 51 -19.89 13.31 3.08
N ALA A 52 -20.37 14.30 3.84
CA ALA A 52 -20.51 15.67 3.36
C ALA A 52 -19.15 16.32 3.07
N ARG A 53 -18.12 16.04 3.89
CA ARG A 53 -16.76 16.53 3.69
C ARG A 53 -16.09 15.87 2.48
N VAL A 54 -16.32 14.57 2.30
CA VAL A 54 -15.87 13.82 1.10
C VAL A 54 -16.49 14.41 -0.16
N ARG A 55 -17.80 14.68 -0.16
CA ARG A 55 -18.47 15.33 -1.31
C ARG A 55 -17.89 16.70 -1.63
N ARG A 56 -17.66 17.54 -0.61
CA ARG A 56 -17.04 18.87 -0.81
C ARG A 56 -15.62 18.78 -1.37
N LEU A 57 -14.83 17.78 -0.96
CA LEU A 57 -13.51 17.53 -1.54
C LEU A 57 -13.61 17.19 -3.04
N VAL A 58 -14.58 16.35 -3.43
CA VAL A 58 -14.81 16.03 -4.85
C VAL A 58 -15.24 17.28 -5.64
N ASP A 59 -16.14 18.09 -5.09
CA ASP A 59 -16.54 19.36 -5.70
C ASP A 59 -15.37 20.35 -5.82
N GLU A 60 -14.49 20.42 -4.81
CA GLU A 60 -13.25 21.21 -4.85
C GLU A 60 -12.33 20.76 -5.98
N PHE A 61 -12.13 19.44 -6.16
CA PHE A 61 -11.33 18.88 -7.24
C PHE A 61 -11.88 19.28 -8.62
N ARG A 62 -13.21 19.16 -8.79
CA ARG A 62 -13.92 19.49 -10.02
C ARG A 62 -13.90 20.99 -10.34
N ASP A 63 -14.24 21.84 -9.37
CA ASP A 63 -14.65 23.22 -9.65
C ASP A 63 -13.57 24.26 -9.35
N LYS A 64 -12.64 23.94 -8.45
CA LYS A 64 -11.57 24.84 -7.99
C LYS A 64 -10.20 24.36 -8.47
N LEU A 65 -9.80 23.16 -8.07
CA LEU A 65 -8.45 22.64 -8.30
C LEU A 65 -8.13 22.53 -9.79
N SER A 66 -9.07 22.02 -10.58
CA SER A 66 -8.95 21.85 -12.03
C SER A 66 -8.69 23.16 -12.80
N LYS A 67 -9.11 24.31 -12.25
CA LYS A 67 -9.00 25.64 -12.87
C LYS A 67 -7.83 26.46 -12.32
N LYS A 68 -7.26 26.05 -11.18
CA LYS A 68 -6.15 26.76 -10.54
C LYS A 68 -4.82 26.22 -11.06
N SER A 69 -4.03 27.06 -11.71
CA SER A 69 -2.75 26.68 -12.32
C SER A 69 -1.68 26.27 -11.31
N SER A 70 -1.64 26.91 -10.14
CA SER A 70 -0.63 26.65 -9.10
C SER A 70 -1.26 26.48 -7.72
N PRO A 71 -1.96 25.37 -7.47
CA PRO A 71 -2.57 25.09 -6.18
C PRO A 71 -1.52 24.57 -5.18
N THR A 72 -1.60 25.03 -3.93
CA THR A 72 -0.64 24.66 -2.86
C THR A 72 -1.30 23.95 -1.67
N ALA A 73 -2.63 23.99 -1.58
CA ALA A 73 -3.41 23.47 -0.46
C ALA A 73 -4.81 23.05 -0.93
N LEU A 74 -5.52 22.35 -0.04
CA LEU A 74 -6.93 21.97 -0.18
C LEU A 74 -7.73 22.60 0.96
N GLU A 75 -8.97 22.96 0.68
CA GLU A 75 -9.89 23.56 1.65
C GLU A 75 -10.58 22.49 2.51
N PHE A 76 -10.94 21.35 1.91
CA PHE A 76 -11.74 20.33 2.61
C PHE A 76 -10.92 19.16 3.17
N MET A 77 -9.61 19.18 3.02
CA MET A 77 -8.70 18.18 3.60
C MET A 77 -7.40 18.83 4.10
N GLU A 78 -7.02 18.52 5.34
CA GLU A 78 -5.75 18.92 5.92
C GLU A 78 -4.63 18.02 5.39
N ILE A 79 -3.92 18.46 4.34
CA ILE A 79 -2.90 17.63 3.68
C ILE A 79 -1.66 17.35 4.54
N ASN A 80 -1.44 18.14 5.59
CA ASN A 80 -0.31 18.01 6.51
C ASN A 80 -0.60 17.06 7.69
N GLN A 81 -1.77 16.42 7.74
CA GLN A 81 -2.09 15.47 8.78
C GLN A 81 -1.02 14.36 8.84
N PRO A 82 -0.47 14.03 10.03
CA PRO A 82 0.48 12.95 10.17
C PRO A 82 -0.07 11.62 9.68
N ALA A 83 0.75 10.85 8.98
CA ALA A 83 0.46 9.47 8.63
C ALA A 83 0.21 8.60 9.88
N LEU A 84 -0.54 7.51 9.69
CA LEU A 84 -0.62 6.44 10.68
C LEU A 84 0.67 5.62 10.68
N PRO A 85 1.09 5.09 11.85
CA PRO A 85 2.23 4.18 11.94
C PRO A 85 2.09 2.96 11.02
N ILE A 86 3.18 2.20 10.87
CA ILE A 86 3.14 0.95 10.12
C ILE A 86 2.04 0.02 10.69
N PRO A 87 1.25 -0.68 9.84
CA PRO A 87 0.16 -1.51 10.35
C PRO A 87 0.66 -2.67 11.21
N LEU A 88 0.03 -2.88 12.36
CA LEU A 88 0.27 -4.03 13.22
C LEU A 88 -0.19 -5.35 12.58
N ARG A 89 -1.21 -5.30 11.70
CA ARG A 89 -1.79 -6.46 11.04
C ARG A 89 -1.92 -6.24 9.54
N PHE A 90 -1.69 -7.30 8.78
CA PHE A 90 -1.97 -7.33 7.36
C PHE A 90 -3.45 -7.65 7.11
N ASP A 91 -4.19 -6.69 6.55
CA ASP A 91 -5.56 -6.84 6.09
C ASP A 91 -5.79 -5.92 4.89
N LEU A 92 -6.01 -6.47 3.70
CA LEU A 92 -6.18 -5.69 2.47
C LEU A 92 -7.49 -4.88 2.42
N ARG A 93 -8.41 -5.05 3.38
CA ARG A 93 -9.56 -4.15 3.56
C ARG A 93 -9.17 -2.82 4.21
N SER A 94 -7.95 -2.70 4.70
CA SER A 94 -7.40 -1.44 5.21
C SER A 94 -6.69 -0.68 4.09
N ALA A 95 -7.13 0.54 3.79
CA ALA A 95 -6.42 1.46 2.90
C ALA A 95 -4.96 1.65 3.29
N ARG A 96 -4.66 1.69 4.60
CA ARG A 96 -3.30 1.86 5.09
C ARG A 96 -2.39 0.69 4.72
N VAL A 97 -2.93 -0.53 4.72
CA VAL A 97 -2.22 -1.74 4.27
C VAL A 97 -2.11 -1.76 2.75
N ARG A 98 -3.19 -1.41 2.03
CA ARG A 98 -3.15 -1.26 0.55
C ARG A 98 -2.09 -0.25 0.12
N ALA A 99 -1.95 0.87 0.83
CA ALA A 99 -0.92 1.88 0.56
C ALA A 99 0.51 1.32 0.70
N LEU A 100 0.77 0.54 1.75
CA LEU A 100 2.04 -0.16 1.94
C LEU A 100 2.30 -1.15 0.78
N VAL A 101 1.30 -1.93 0.38
CA VAL A 101 1.43 -2.86 -0.76
C VAL A 101 1.74 -2.11 -2.06
N CYS A 102 1.01 -1.02 -2.37
CA CYS A 102 1.30 -0.19 -3.54
C CYS A 102 2.73 0.34 -3.54
N LEU A 103 3.22 0.81 -2.38
CA LEU A 103 4.61 1.25 -2.23
C LEU A 103 5.59 0.11 -2.53
N LEU A 104 5.39 -1.07 -1.92
CA LEU A 104 6.27 -2.22 -2.14
C LEU A 104 6.29 -2.67 -3.60
N LEU A 105 5.14 -2.71 -4.28
CA LEU A 105 5.07 -3.05 -5.70
C LEU A 105 5.74 -1.98 -6.58
N SER A 106 5.65 -0.70 -6.21
CA SER A 106 6.30 0.38 -6.95
C SER A 106 7.84 0.33 -6.90
N ARG A 107 8.42 -0.46 -5.98
CA ARG A 107 9.87 -0.71 -5.90
C ARG A 107 10.37 -1.73 -6.91
N GLY A 108 9.47 -2.36 -7.68
CA GLY A 108 9.82 -3.34 -8.71
C GLY A 108 10.31 -4.66 -8.13
N PRO A 109 9.42 -5.48 -7.52
CA PRO A 109 9.77 -6.82 -7.06
C PRO A 109 10.44 -7.65 -8.14
N GLN A 110 11.43 -8.46 -7.76
CA GLN A 110 12.15 -9.34 -8.67
C GLN A 110 11.78 -10.80 -8.45
N ARG A 111 11.83 -11.59 -9.52
CA ARG A 111 11.79 -13.06 -9.48
C ARG A 111 13.11 -13.61 -8.91
N PRO A 112 13.17 -14.88 -8.48
CA PRO A 112 14.39 -15.46 -7.93
C PRO A 112 15.59 -15.46 -8.88
N ASN A 113 15.34 -15.46 -10.18
CA ASN A 113 16.35 -15.33 -11.24
C ASN A 113 16.83 -13.87 -11.47
N GLY A 114 16.37 -12.91 -10.67
CA GLY A 114 16.70 -11.49 -10.76
C GLY A 114 15.88 -10.71 -11.79
N GLU A 115 14.99 -11.36 -12.53
CA GLU A 115 14.15 -10.67 -13.52
C GLU A 115 13.13 -9.76 -12.82
N PRO A 116 13.06 -8.46 -13.20
CA PRO A 116 12.07 -7.55 -12.62
C PRO A 116 10.66 -7.94 -13.05
N ILE A 117 9.71 -7.76 -12.14
CA ILE A 117 8.28 -7.86 -12.44
C ILE A 117 7.78 -6.45 -12.77
N PRO A 118 7.35 -6.18 -14.02
CA PRO A 118 6.78 -4.89 -14.40
C PRO A 118 5.60 -4.52 -13.50
N LEU A 119 5.42 -3.23 -13.24
CA LEU A 119 4.35 -2.75 -12.36
C LEU A 119 2.96 -3.17 -12.84
N GLU A 120 2.75 -3.19 -14.16
CA GLU A 120 1.50 -3.62 -14.79
C GLU A 120 1.22 -5.11 -14.54
N GLU A 121 2.26 -5.95 -14.57
CA GLU A 121 2.14 -7.37 -14.27
C GLU A 121 1.86 -7.59 -12.77
N ALA A 122 2.62 -6.92 -11.90
CA ALA A 122 2.40 -6.98 -10.46
C ALA A 122 0.99 -6.51 -10.08
N ALA A 123 0.52 -5.45 -10.73
CA ALA A 123 -0.83 -4.92 -10.57
C ALA A 123 -1.90 -5.94 -10.99
N ARG A 124 -1.71 -6.58 -12.15
CA ARG A 124 -2.62 -7.63 -12.65
C ARG A 124 -2.67 -8.83 -11.69
N ILE A 125 -1.53 -9.28 -11.18
CA ILE A 125 -1.47 -10.39 -10.22
C ILE A 125 -2.21 -10.05 -8.92
N LEU A 126 -1.98 -8.85 -8.36
CA LEU A 126 -2.70 -8.38 -7.17
C LEU A 126 -4.21 -8.29 -7.44
N PHE A 127 -4.60 -7.87 -8.65
CA PHE A 127 -6.01 -7.78 -9.04
C PHE A 127 -6.69 -9.17 -9.12
N GLU A 128 -6.04 -10.13 -9.77
CA GLU A 128 -6.61 -11.47 -9.99
C GLU A 128 -6.64 -12.32 -8.71
N ARG A 129 -5.60 -12.21 -7.87
CA ARG A 129 -5.43 -13.07 -6.69
C ARG A 129 -5.80 -12.40 -5.37
N GLY A 130 -5.93 -11.08 -5.34
CA GLY A 130 -6.26 -10.33 -4.12
C GLY A 130 -5.28 -10.64 -2.98
N PRO A 131 -5.77 -10.94 -1.75
CA PRO A 131 -4.90 -11.29 -0.62
C PRO A 131 -3.95 -12.46 -0.88
N GLU A 132 -4.34 -13.41 -1.73
CA GLU A 132 -3.52 -14.58 -2.07
C GLU A 132 -2.31 -14.24 -2.93
N SER A 133 -2.19 -13.01 -3.45
CA SER A 133 -0.95 -12.51 -4.07
C SER A 133 0.15 -12.21 -3.04
N MET A 134 -0.17 -12.22 -1.75
CA MET A 134 0.74 -11.89 -0.66
C MET A 134 0.93 -13.12 0.24
N THR A 135 1.94 -13.92 -0.07
CA THR A 135 2.20 -15.17 0.66
C THR A 135 2.87 -14.92 2.02
N THR A 136 2.77 -15.92 2.90
CA THR A 136 3.43 -15.89 4.21
C THR A 136 4.93 -16.12 4.05
N LEU A 137 5.72 -15.25 4.69
CA LEU A 137 7.17 -15.34 4.64
C LEU A 137 7.71 -16.44 5.57
N CYS A 138 7.32 -16.40 6.84
CA CYS A 138 7.66 -17.38 7.88
C CYS A 138 6.37 -17.90 8.55
N ALA A 139 6.15 -19.22 8.54
CA ALA A 139 4.99 -19.82 9.21
C ALA A 139 5.20 -19.99 10.71
N THR A 140 6.41 -20.39 11.11
CA THR A 140 6.77 -20.63 12.52
C THR A 140 7.29 -19.35 13.15
N VAL A 141 6.37 -18.54 13.70
CA VAL A 141 6.67 -17.29 14.40
C VAL A 141 6.03 -17.37 15.77
N ILE A 142 6.77 -17.09 16.85
CA ILE A 142 6.27 -17.22 18.23
C ILE A 142 5.37 -16.02 18.58
N ASP A 143 5.86 -14.82 18.30
CA ASP A 143 5.16 -13.57 18.52
C ASP A 143 3.90 -13.49 17.64
N ARG A 144 2.76 -13.26 18.30
CA ARG A 144 1.45 -13.27 17.66
C ARG A 144 1.25 -12.08 16.72
N ASP A 145 1.81 -10.93 17.06
CA ASP A 145 1.66 -9.71 16.27
C ASP A 145 2.58 -9.76 15.05
N LEU A 146 3.83 -10.22 15.20
CA LEU A 146 4.72 -10.46 14.06
C LEU A 146 4.14 -11.49 13.09
N ARG A 147 3.51 -12.56 13.60
CA ARG A 147 2.88 -13.58 12.74
C ARG A 147 1.82 -13.00 11.80
N ARG A 148 1.10 -11.96 12.26
CA ARG A 148 0.00 -11.29 11.54
C ARG A 148 0.43 -9.99 10.86
N SER A 149 1.66 -9.54 11.09
CA SER A 149 2.20 -8.27 10.61
C SER A 149 2.37 -8.29 9.08
N PRO A 150 2.27 -7.11 8.41
CA PRO A 150 2.72 -6.96 7.03
C PRO A 150 4.18 -7.40 6.81
N ALA A 151 5.04 -7.33 7.84
CA ALA A 151 6.40 -7.84 7.76
C ALA A 151 6.48 -9.36 7.56
N ASN A 152 5.40 -10.11 7.79
CA ASN A 152 5.32 -11.54 7.49
C ASN A 152 4.56 -11.84 6.18
N ARG A 153 4.48 -10.84 5.29
CA ARG A 153 3.85 -10.93 3.97
C ARG A 153 4.81 -10.46 2.88
N ILE A 154 4.83 -11.15 1.76
CA ILE A 154 5.68 -10.83 0.62
C ILE A 154 4.90 -11.08 -0.67
N PHE A 155 5.17 -10.28 -1.70
CA PHE A 155 4.55 -10.48 -3.00
C PHE A 155 4.95 -11.86 -3.54
N ASP A 156 3.96 -12.67 -3.90
CA ASP A 156 4.20 -14.04 -4.30
C ASP A 156 4.64 -14.11 -5.77
N VAL A 157 5.94 -14.34 -5.95
CA VAL A 157 6.63 -14.45 -7.24
C VAL A 157 6.91 -15.90 -7.66
N GLN A 158 6.44 -16.87 -6.86
CA GLN A 158 6.62 -18.31 -7.09
C GLN A 158 5.34 -19.08 -6.72
N PRO A 159 4.16 -18.77 -7.31
CA PRO A 159 2.90 -19.40 -6.92
C PRO A 159 2.84 -20.92 -7.12
N GLU A 160 3.63 -21.44 -8.07
CA GLU A 160 3.71 -22.88 -8.36
C GLU A 160 4.55 -23.63 -7.33
N VAL A 161 5.35 -22.93 -6.52
CA VAL A 161 6.20 -23.54 -5.50
C VAL A 161 5.41 -23.63 -4.21
N SER A 162 4.92 -24.84 -3.90
CA SER A 162 4.27 -25.11 -2.63
C SER A 162 5.23 -24.85 -1.47
N GLY A 163 4.85 -24.00 -0.53
CA GLY A 163 5.63 -23.73 0.67
C GLY A 163 5.60 -22.25 1.08
N GLN A 164 6.50 -21.90 1.99
CA GLN A 164 6.65 -20.52 2.48
C GLN A 164 7.63 -19.78 1.57
N ALA A 165 7.47 -18.46 1.44
CA ALA A 165 8.42 -17.68 0.65
C ALA A 165 9.86 -17.77 1.17
N LYS A 166 10.03 -18.04 2.47
CA LYS A 166 11.34 -18.36 3.06
C LYS A 166 12.12 -19.40 2.25
N ASN A 167 11.47 -20.42 1.69
CA ASN A 167 12.15 -21.52 1.00
C ASN A 167 12.86 -21.05 -0.28
N TRP A 168 12.17 -20.28 -1.13
CA TRP A 168 12.80 -19.79 -2.36
C TRP A 168 13.81 -18.67 -2.07
N ILE A 169 13.61 -17.90 -1.00
CA ILE A 169 14.57 -16.86 -0.58
C ILE A 169 15.89 -17.49 -0.13
N LEU A 170 15.85 -18.56 0.66
CA LEU A 170 17.07 -19.28 1.08
C LEU A 170 17.75 -20.00 -0.09
N GLY A 171 17.01 -20.29 -1.17
CA GLY A 171 17.54 -20.86 -2.40
C GLY A 171 18.10 -19.84 -3.40
N LEU A 172 18.16 -18.54 -3.06
CA LEU A 172 18.68 -17.52 -3.97
C LEU A 172 20.19 -17.69 -4.22
N GLU A 173 20.56 -17.62 -5.49
CA GLU A 173 21.96 -17.52 -5.92
C GLU A 173 22.66 -16.35 -5.21
N PRO A 174 23.88 -16.52 -4.67
CA PRO A 174 24.55 -15.49 -3.88
C PRO A 174 24.67 -14.13 -4.58
N MET A 175 24.88 -14.14 -5.91
CA MET A 175 24.99 -12.92 -6.71
C MET A 175 23.67 -12.17 -6.90
N LEU A 176 22.54 -12.86 -6.81
CA LEU A 176 21.20 -12.29 -7.00
C LEU A 176 20.50 -11.96 -5.68
N ARG A 177 21.00 -12.51 -4.56
CA ARG A 177 20.38 -12.41 -3.24
C ARG A 177 20.04 -10.99 -2.84
N ASN A 178 21.03 -10.09 -2.75
CA ASN A 178 20.81 -8.75 -2.22
C ASN A 178 19.84 -7.91 -3.09
N PRO A 179 20.00 -7.84 -4.43
CA PRO A 179 19.03 -7.17 -5.29
C PRO A 179 17.59 -7.66 -5.09
N VAL A 180 17.40 -8.99 -5.04
CA VAL A 180 16.07 -9.58 -4.85
C VAL A 180 15.52 -9.25 -3.46
N LEU A 181 16.30 -9.42 -2.39
CA LEU A 181 15.88 -9.06 -1.03
C LEU A 181 15.42 -7.60 -0.92
N ILE A 182 16.22 -6.66 -1.45
CA ILE A 182 15.91 -5.22 -1.43
C ILE A 182 14.62 -4.92 -2.20
N SER A 183 14.41 -5.57 -3.35
CA SER A 183 13.19 -5.41 -4.17
C SER A 183 11.91 -5.85 -3.43
N HIS A 184 12.04 -6.75 -2.46
CA HIS A 184 10.95 -7.29 -1.65
C HIS A 184 10.82 -6.66 -0.25
N GLY A 185 11.56 -5.57 0.00
CA GLY A 185 11.57 -4.91 1.31
C GLY A 185 12.12 -5.81 2.41
N ILE A 186 13.19 -6.56 2.11
CA ILE A 186 13.97 -7.32 3.09
C ILE A 186 15.36 -6.69 3.17
N ASP A 187 15.79 -6.39 4.39
CA ASP A 187 17.14 -5.91 4.66
C ASP A 187 18.15 -7.05 4.42
N PRO A 188 19.15 -6.90 3.53
CA PRO A 188 20.18 -7.92 3.31
C PRO A 188 20.87 -8.37 4.59
N ASP A 189 21.07 -7.48 5.56
CA ASP A 189 21.74 -7.79 6.82
C ASP A 189 20.90 -8.71 7.72
N SER A 190 19.59 -8.80 7.47
CA SER A 190 18.68 -9.71 8.18
C SER A 190 18.70 -11.15 7.66
N TYR A 191 19.35 -11.42 6.51
CA TYR A 191 19.30 -12.73 5.86
C TYR A 191 19.80 -13.86 6.77
N ALA A 192 20.86 -13.63 7.54
CA ALA A 192 21.42 -14.62 8.47
C ALA A 192 20.41 -15.05 9.56
N LEU A 193 19.50 -14.16 9.98
CA LEU A 193 18.43 -14.49 10.92
C LEU A 193 17.40 -15.43 10.28
N LEU A 194 17.08 -15.22 9.01
CA LEU A 194 16.19 -16.09 8.26
C LEU A 194 16.80 -17.50 8.09
N GLU A 195 18.09 -17.57 7.75
CA GLU A 195 18.86 -18.80 7.55
C GLU A 195 18.98 -19.63 8.85
N SER A 196 19.31 -18.98 9.96
CA SER A 196 19.42 -19.61 11.29
C SER A 196 18.08 -19.96 11.94
N GLY A 197 16.95 -19.59 11.32
CA GLY A 197 15.61 -19.90 11.84
C GLY A 197 15.12 -18.94 12.93
N GLU A 198 15.84 -17.85 13.19
CA GLU A 198 15.47 -16.76 14.12
C GLU A 198 14.34 -15.88 13.53
N ASN A 199 13.21 -16.50 13.18
CA ASN A 199 12.13 -15.88 12.40
C ASN A 199 11.54 -14.63 13.10
N ASP A 200 11.37 -14.64 14.42
CA ASP A 200 10.87 -13.48 15.16
C ASP A 200 11.81 -12.28 15.07
N LYS A 201 13.12 -12.48 15.26
CA LYS A 201 14.12 -11.41 15.12
C LYS A 201 14.19 -10.89 13.68
N PHE A 202 14.16 -11.80 12.70
CA PHE A 202 14.10 -11.45 11.29
C PHE A 202 12.89 -10.55 10.98
N LEU A 203 11.69 -10.93 11.46
CA LEU A 203 10.47 -10.15 11.22
C LEU A 203 10.49 -8.81 11.95
N GLN A 204 11.08 -8.70 13.14
CA GLN A 204 11.29 -7.42 13.83
C GLN A 204 12.17 -6.48 13.02
N GLN A 205 13.30 -6.98 12.49
CA GLN A 205 14.17 -6.19 11.62
C GLN A 205 13.46 -5.79 10.33
N ARG A 206 12.65 -6.68 9.75
CA ARG A 206 11.84 -6.36 8.58
C ARG A 206 10.76 -5.30 8.87
N VAL A 207 10.13 -5.29 10.04
CA VAL A 207 9.21 -4.20 10.44
C VAL A 207 9.95 -2.86 10.44
N ALA A 208 11.14 -2.80 11.03
CA ALA A 208 11.95 -1.57 11.06
C ALA A 208 12.34 -1.13 9.65
N TYR A 209 12.75 -2.07 8.79
CA TYR A 209 13.13 -1.79 7.40
C TYR A 209 11.95 -1.34 6.53
N LEU A 210 10.78 -1.96 6.67
CA LEU A 210 9.57 -1.49 6.00
C LEU A 210 9.17 -0.08 6.47
N SER A 211 9.35 0.21 7.76
CA SER A 211 9.09 1.54 8.31
C SER A 211 10.04 2.60 7.76
N SER A 212 11.32 2.27 7.56
CA SER A 212 12.28 3.20 6.95
C SER A 212 11.97 3.45 5.47
N ILE A 213 11.62 2.41 4.70
CA ILE A 213 11.15 2.52 3.32
C ILE A 213 9.93 3.45 3.22
N GLU A 214 8.95 3.31 4.11
CA GLU A 214 7.78 4.19 4.14
C GLU A 214 8.17 5.64 4.44
N ARG A 215 9.04 5.89 5.42
CA ARG A 215 9.48 7.24 5.78
C ARG A 215 10.23 7.92 4.64
N GLU A 216 11.15 7.21 3.99
CA GLU A 216 11.87 7.72 2.83
C GLU A 216 10.88 8.10 1.72
N PHE A 217 9.91 7.22 1.43
CA PHE A 217 8.90 7.50 0.43
C PHE A 217 8.02 8.70 0.80
N MET A 218 7.57 8.78 2.06
CA MET A 218 6.77 9.91 2.55
C MET A 218 7.51 11.25 2.37
N GLN A 219 8.82 11.29 2.62
CA GLN A 219 9.64 12.47 2.35
C GLN A 219 9.65 12.81 0.85
N GLN A 220 9.87 11.82 -0.03
CA GLN A 220 9.86 12.01 -1.49
C GLN A 220 8.53 12.55 -2.03
N VAL A 221 7.40 12.20 -1.40
CA VAL A 221 6.05 12.64 -1.80
C VAL A 221 5.46 13.75 -0.92
N ASN A 222 6.26 14.35 -0.04
CA ASN A 222 5.87 15.43 0.88
C ASN A 222 4.70 15.08 1.82
N VAL A 223 4.61 13.82 2.28
CA VAL A 223 3.65 13.37 3.30
C VAL A 223 4.27 13.55 4.68
N THR A 224 3.48 14.04 5.65
CA THR A 224 3.92 14.16 7.04
C THR A 224 4.08 12.76 7.66
N PRO A 225 5.28 12.37 8.14
CA PRO A 225 5.51 11.04 8.69
C PRO A 225 4.73 10.79 9.99
N PRO A 226 4.58 9.52 10.41
CA PRO A 226 3.87 9.20 11.64
C PRO A 226 4.62 9.71 12.88
N LEU A 227 3.84 10.13 13.88
CA LEU A 227 4.34 10.61 15.17
C LEU A 227 4.96 9.50 16.04
N SER A 228 4.49 8.26 15.85
CA SER A 228 5.00 7.08 16.53
C SER A 228 5.71 6.17 15.54
N GLU A 229 6.77 5.51 15.98
CA GLU A 229 7.49 4.49 15.23
C GLU A 229 6.97 3.08 15.50
N GLN A 230 6.12 2.93 16.52
CA GLN A 230 5.61 1.63 16.92
C GLN A 230 4.45 1.22 16.01
N PRO A 231 4.41 -0.06 15.56
CA PRO A 231 3.27 -0.58 14.82
C PRO A 231 1.96 -0.40 15.58
N ALA A 232 0.89 -0.04 14.85
CA ALA A 232 -0.41 0.20 15.45
C ALA A 232 -1.54 -0.44 14.63
N PRO A 233 -2.69 -0.78 15.26
CA PRO A 233 -3.87 -1.20 14.51
C PRO A 233 -4.24 -0.16 13.45
N ALA A 234 -4.48 -0.63 12.22
CA ALA A 234 -4.96 0.21 11.13
C ALA A 234 -6.48 0.08 10.98
N PRO A 235 -7.22 1.17 10.68
CA PRO A 235 -8.64 1.11 10.38
C PRO A 235 -8.93 0.18 9.20
N ILE A 236 -10.04 -0.54 9.27
CA ILE A 236 -10.58 -1.33 8.16
C ILE A 236 -11.70 -0.53 7.52
N ASP A 237 -11.68 -0.41 6.19
CA ASP A 237 -12.70 0.31 5.44
C ASP A 237 -13.88 -0.65 5.20
N THR A 238 -15.08 -0.25 5.61
CA THR A 238 -16.29 -1.09 5.52
C THR A 238 -17.11 -0.83 4.24
N ASP A 239 -16.76 0.20 3.47
CA ASP A 239 -17.47 0.60 2.25
C ASP A 239 -17.40 -0.44 1.09
N ASP A 240 -16.48 -1.41 1.18
CA ASP A 240 -16.29 -2.45 0.15
C ASP A 240 -17.27 -3.64 0.27
N ILE A 241 -18.18 -3.67 1.26
CA ILE A 241 -19.06 -4.83 1.53
C ILE A 241 -20.46 -4.72 0.90
N ASP A 242 -21.01 -3.54 0.65
CA ASP A 242 -22.45 -3.39 0.34
C ASP A 242 -22.83 -2.80 -1.03
N SER A 243 -21.90 -2.56 -1.96
CA SER A 243 -22.21 -1.83 -3.20
C SER A 243 -22.53 -2.66 -4.45
N PHE A 244 -22.56 -3.99 -4.38
CA PHE A 244 -22.98 -4.86 -5.50
C PHE A 244 -23.78 -6.10 -5.04
N GLY A 245 -24.69 -5.92 -4.09
CA GLY A 245 -25.70 -6.92 -3.73
C GLY A 245 -26.90 -6.86 -4.67
N GLU A 246 -27.22 -8.00 -5.26
CA GLU A 246 -28.26 -8.26 -6.25
C GLU A 246 -29.65 -7.71 -5.88
N ASP A 247 -30.19 -6.79 -6.69
CA ASP A 247 -31.63 -6.60 -6.83
C ASP A 247 -32.18 -7.71 -7.74
N VAL A 248 -32.39 -8.89 -7.17
CA VAL A 248 -33.25 -9.93 -7.77
C VAL A 248 -34.17 -10.49 -6.69
N SER A 249 -35.29 -9.81 -6.45
CA SER A 249 -36.61 -10.45 -6.30
C SER A 249 -37.65 -9.45 -5.80
N SER A 250 -38.55 -9.02 -6.68
CA SER A 250 -39.99 -8.95 -6.39
C SER A 250 -40.76 -8.30 -7.55
N VAL A 251 -41.28 -9.13 -8.46
CA VAL A 251 -42.57 -8.84 -9.11
C VAL A 251 -43.36 -10.14 -9.01
N GLY A 252 -44.42 -10.11 -8.19
CA GLY A 252 -45.47 -11.10 -8.18
C GLY A 252 -46.49 -10.88 -9.28
#